data_AF-A0A512M2N7-F1
#
_entry.id   AF-A0A512M2N7-F1
#
_cell.length_a   1.000
_cell.length_b   1.000
_cell.length_c   1.000
_cell.angle_alpha   90.00
_cell.angle_beta   90.00
_cell.angle_gamma   90.00
#
_symmetry.space_group_name_H-M   'P 1'
#
loop_
_entity.id
_entity.type
_entity.pdbx_description
1 polymer ?
#
loop_
_entity_poly.entity_id
_entity_poly.type
_entity_poly.pdbx_seq_one_letter_code
_entity_poly.pdbx_strand_id
1 'polypeptide(L)'
;MVSPTDFKTLWQMVCEAPNHRSPFSIHGPDHWQRVLRNGRILATRSGANLEIVQLFALFHDSKRLHDGWDPGHGKRGAEYAATLRGTWLHLSDDDFEVLRYACEWHTDGHHHDDPTIGTCWDADRLDLIRCGTVPEAEYMSTAFGREIADHGSIDPWLHMAGEISL
;
A
#
# COMPACT_ATOMS: atom_id res chain seq x y z
N MET A 1 13.31 9.93 21.43
CA MET A 1 13.18 8.75 20.55
C MET A 1 11.69 8.53 20.35
N VAL A 2 11.24 8.51 19.11
CA VAL A 2 9.85 8.18 18.79
C VAL A 2 9.72 6.66 18.97
N SER A 3 8.69 6.19 19.66
CA SER A 3 8.43 4.75 19.77
C SER A 3 8.15 4.18 18.38
N PRO A 4 8.64 2.97 18.04
CA PRO A 4 8.33 2.36 16.77
C PRO A 4 6.83 2.08 16.65
N THR A 5 6.30 2.17 15.44
CA THR A 5 4.91 1.77 15.15
C THR A 5 4.75 0.27 15.39
N ASP A 6 3.85 -0.13 16.30
CA ASP A 6 3.41 -1.53 16.40
C ASP A 6 2.45 -1.82 15.24
N PHE A 7 3.03 -2.19 14.09
CA PHE A 7 2.28 -2.37 12.85
C PHE A 7 1.20 -3.44 12.96
N LYS A 8 1.41 -4.49 13.75
CA LYS A 8 0.43 -5.57 13.92
C LYS A 8 -0.80 -5.08 14.67
N THR A 9 -0.61 -4.41 15.80
CA THR A 9 -1.73 -3.84 16.55
C THR A 9 -2.43 -2.73 15.76
N LEU A 10 -1.67 -1.89 15.05
CA LEU A 10 -2.24 -0.88 14.17
C LEU A 10 -3.10 -1.50 13.06
N TRP A 11 -2.62 -2.58 12.42
CA TRP A 11 -3.36 -3.32 11.40
C TRP A 11 -4.70 -3.83 11.92
N GLN A 12 -4.68 -4.50 13.08
CA GLN A 12 -5.88 -5.05 13.72
C GLN A 12 -6.89 -3.95 14.05
N MET A 13 -6.43 -2.86 14.66
CA MET A 13 -7.29 -1.72 15.01
C MET A 13 -7.95 -1.10 13.77
N VAL A 14 -7.21 -0.90 12.68
CA VAL A 14 -7.76 -0.34 11.44
C VAL A 14 -8.76 -1.31 10.79
N CYS A 15 -8.46 -2.62 10.83
CA CYS A 15 -9.35 -3.67 10.35
C CYS A 15 -10.58 -3.93 11.24
N GLU A 16 -10.67 -3.34 12.44
CA GLU A 16 -11.84 -3.42 13.33
C GLU A 16 -12.64 -2.10 13.35
N ALA A 17 -12.11 -1.04 12.76
CA ALA A 17 -12.75 0.27 12.75
C ALA A 17 -14.07 0.25 11.93
N PRO A 18 -15.18 0.87 12.41
CA PRO A 18 -16.52 0.75 11.80
C PRO A 18 -16.67 1.08 10.31
N ASN A 19 -15.66 1.72 9.71
CA ASN A 19 -15.67 2.25 8.35
C ASN A 19 -14.76 1.46 7.37
N HIS A 20 -14.26 0.28 7.75
CA HIS A 20 -13.55 -0.60 6.80
C HIS A 20 -14.55 -1.41 5.96
N ARG A 21 -14.13 -1.83 4.76
CA ARG A 21 -14.93 -2.74 3.92
C ARG A 21 -14.88 -4.16 4.49
N SER A 22 -15.90 -4.98 4.21
CA SER A 22 -15.84 -6.42 4.50
C SER A 22 -14.51 -7.02 4.00
N PRO A 23 -13.89 -7.99 4.71
CA PRO A 23 -12.66 -8.65 4.27
C PRO A 23 -12.71 -9.12 2.80
N PHE A 24 -13.86 -9.64 2.37
CA PHE A 24 -14.09 -10.15 1.01
C PHE A 24 -14.45 -9.08 -0.03
N SER A 25 -14.46 -7.80 0.35
CA SER A 25 -14.57 -6.71 -0.62
C SER A 25 -13.33 -6.69 -1.52
N ILE A 26 -13.52 -6.36 -2.79
CA ILE A 26 -12.41 -6.20 -3.75
C ILE A 26 -11.43 -5.08 -3.37
N HIS A 27 -11.80 -4.21 -2.43
CA HIS A 27 -10.95 -3.17 -1.82
C HIS A 27 -10.82 -3.33 -0.28
N GLY A 28 -11.14 -4.51 0.25
CA GLY A 28 -11.09 -4.79 1.69
C GLY A 28 -9.73 -5.29 2.18
N PRO A 29 -9.64 -5.66 3.47
CA PRO A 29 -8.42 -6.19 4.08
C PRO A 29 -7.66 -7.27 3.31
N ASP A 30 -8.34 -8.17 2.58
CA ASP A 30 -7.66 -9.18 1.75
C ASP A 30 -6.83 -8.55 0.63
N HIS A 31 -7.34 -7.47 0.02
CA HIS A 31 -6.60 -6.68 -0.95
C HIS A 31 -5.41 -5.98 -0.28
N TRP A 32 -5.61 -5.34 0.87
CA TRP A 32 -4.53 -4.65 1.59
C TRP A 32 -3.39 -5.61 1.96
N GLN A 33 -3.71 -6.85 2.34
CA GLN A 33 -2.70 -7.88 2.62
C GLN A 33 -1.88 -8.25 1.38
N ARG A 34 -2.52 -8.33 0.20
CA ARG A 34 -1.81 -8.58 -1.06
C ARG A 34 -0.95 -7.39 -1.45
N VAL A 35 -1.41 -6.16 -1.28
CA VAL A 35 -0.59 -4.95 -1.47
C VAL A 35 0.60 -4.94 -0.52
N LEU A 36 0.41 -5.27 0.76
CA LEU A 36 1.49 -5.38 1.74
C LEU A 36 2.54 -6.42 1.30
N ARG A 37 2.09 -7.60 0.88
CA ARG A 37 2.97 -8.67 0.39
C ARG A 37 3.74 -8.23 -0.85
N ASN A 38 3.07 -7.64 -1.84
CA ASN A 38 3.68 -7.15 -3.07
C ASN A 38 4.72 -6.05 -2.75
N GLY A 39 4.36 -5.11 -1.88
CA GLY A 39 5.24 -4.02 -1.44
C GLY A 39 6.50 -4.52 -0.72
N ARG A 40 6.37 -5.53 0.15
CA ARG A 40 7.51 -6.18 0.82
C ARG A 40 8.47 -6.83 -0.18
N ILE A 41 7.93 -7.52 -1.19
CA ILE A 41 8.73 -8.12 -2.28
C ILE A 41 9.45 -7.02 -3.05
N LEU A 42 8.73 -6.00 -3.52
CA LEU A 42 9.30 -4.89 -4.30
C LEU A 42 10.41 -4.15 -3.55
N ALA A 43 10.20 -3.86 -2.26
CA ALA A 43 11.14 -3.13 -1.41
C ALA A 43 12.51 -3.81 -1.28
N THR A 44 12.60 -5.13 -1.48
CA THR A 44 13.89 -5.86 -1.47
C THR A 44 14.86 -5.43 -2.56
N ARG A 45 14.35 -4.79 -3.64
CA ARG A 45 15.15 -4.38 -4.81
C ARG A 45 14.93 -2.93 -5.23
N SER A 46 13.89 -2.26 -4.76
CA SER A 46 13.62 -0.86 -5.13
C SER A 46 14.37 0.17 -4.29
N GLY A 47 14.82 -0.20 -3.08
CA GLY A 47 15.40 0.76 -2.13
C GLY A 47 14.36 1.61 -1.39
N ALA A 48 13.08 1.25 -1.45
CA ALA A 48 11.99 1.92 -0.75
C ALA A 48 12.13 1.87 0.78
N ASN A 49 11.63 2.90 1.46
CA ASN A 49 11.38 2.86 2.90
C ASN A 49 10.24 1.87 3.19
N LEU A 50 10.58 0.72 3.75
CA LEU A 50 9.63 -0.35 3.99
C LEU A 50 8.50 0.04 4.96
N GLU A 51 8.78 0.85 5.98
CA GLU A 51 7.75 1.27 6.94
C GLU A 51 6.62 2.05 6.25
N ILE A 52 6.97 2.94 5.32
CA ILE A 52 5.99 3.71 4.53
C ILE A 52 5.20 2.78 3.60
N VAL A 53 5.85 1.82 2.95
CA VAL A 53 5.18 0.85 2.06
C VAL A 53 4.15 0.01 2.83
N GLN A 54 4.48 -0.40 4.06
CA GLN A 54 3.57 -1.14 4.93
C GLN A 54 2.37 -0.29 5.34
N LEU A 55 2.60 0.97 5.72
CA LEU A 55 1.53 1.90 6.09
C LEU A 55 0.65 2.28 4.89
N PHE A 56 1.23 2.46 3.70
CA PHE A 56 0.48 2.67 2.47
C PHE A 56 -0.50 1.51 2.21
N ALA A 57 0.00 0.27 2.29
CA ALA A 57 -0.83 -0.92 2.09
C ALA A 57 -2.05 -0.93 3.02
N LEU A 58 -1.88 -0.50 4.28
CA LEU A 58 -2.97 -0.42 5.26
C LEU A 58 -3.95 0.73 4.97
N PHE A 59 -3.46 1.90 4.56
CA PHE A 59 -4.28 3.12 4.55
C PHE A 59 -4.89 3.51 3.20
N HIS A 60 -4.27 3.21 2.06
CA HIS A 60 -4.64 3.75 0.74
C HIS A 60 -6.12 3.56 0.39
N ASP A 61 -6.70 2.40 0.74
CA ASP A 61 -8.10 2.05 0.52
C ASP A 61 -8.94 1.98 1.81
N SER A 62 -8.36 2.32 2.98
CA SER A 62 -9.00 2.17 4.29
C SER A 62 -10.24 3.04 4.51
N LYS A 63 -10.42 4.08 3.69
CA LYS A 63 -11.52 5.05 3.77
C LYS A 63 -12.28 5.20 2.46
N ARG A 64 -12.42 4.10 1.71
CA ARG A 64 -13.40 4.00 0.65
C ARG A 64 -14.83 4.08 1.20
N LEU A 65 -15.70 4.81 0.52
CA LEU A 65 -17.14 4.85 0.79
C LEU A 65 -17.86 3.68 0.09
N HIS A 66 -17.36 3.26 -1.07
CA HIS A 66 -17.88 2.12 -1.82
C HIS A 66 -16.84 1.51 -2.78
N ASP A 67 -17.17 0.35 -3.36
CA ASP A 67 -16.28 -0.37 -4.29
C ASP A 67 -16.29 0.17 -5.73
N GLY A 68 -17.19 1.10 -6.03
CA GLY A 68 -17.20 1.80 -7.32
C GLY A 68 -16.14 2.89 -7.43
N TRP A 69 -16.37 3.82 -8.36
CA TRP A 69 -15.55 5.01 -8.58
C TRP A 69 -15.63 5.97 -7.39
N ASP A 70 -14.62 5.96 -6.52
CA ASP A 70 -14.61 6.72 -5.28
C ASP A 70 -13.46 7.73 -5.21
N PRO A 71 -13.53 8.89 -5.91
CA PRO A 71 -12.47 9.90 -5.88
C PRO A 71 -12.07 10.33 -4.48
N GLY A 72 -10.76 10.47 -4.27
CA GLY A 72 -10.18 10.96 -3.02
C GLY A 72 -10.22 9.96 -1.86
N HIS A 73 -10.49 8.67 -2.10
CA HIS A 73 -10.38 7.63 -1.06
C HIS A 73 -8.96 7.57 -0.46
N GLY A 74 -7.93 7.65 -1.32
CA GLY A 74 -6.54 7.73 -0.90
C GLY A 74 -6.26 8.91 0.04
N LYS A 75 -6.79 10.10 -0.30
CA LYS A 75 -6.71 11.29 0.55
C LYS A 75 -7.37 11.06 1.91
N ARG A 76 -8.59 10.52 1.93
CA ARG A 76 -9.30 10.19 3.19
C ARG A 76 -8.53 9.15 4.02
N GLY A 77 -7.88 8.19 3.37
CA GLY A 77 -6.98 7.23 4.01
C GLY A 77 -5.79 7.91 4.68
N ALA A 78 -5.14 8.83 3.98
CA ALA A 78 -4.03 9.63 4.52
C ALA A 78 -4.46 10.55 5.68
N GLU A 79 -5.63 11.20 5.56
CA GLU A 79 -6.23 12.00 6.63
C GLU A 79 -6.52 11.15 7.86
N TYR A 80 -6.99 9.91 7.69
CA TYR A 80 -7.16 8.99 8.79
C TYR A 80 -5.83 8.60 9.45
N ALA A 81 -4.81 8.27 8.66
CA ALA A 81 -3.46 8.01 9.18
C ALA A 81 -2.93 9.21 9.99
N ALA A 82 -3.23 10.45 9.57
CA ALA A 82 -2.86 11.66 10.29
C ALA A 82 -3.46 11.71 11.71
N THR A 83 -4.71 11.28 11.88
CA THR A 83 -5.37 11.25 13.20
C THR A 83 -4.75 10.26 14.19
N LEU A 84 -3.96 9.30 13.68
CA LEU A 84 -3.32 8.25 14.47
C LEU A 84 -1.86 8.60 14.83
N ARG A 85 -1.34 9.72 14.33
CA ARG A 85 0.04 10.16 14.59
C ARG A 85 0.28 10.43 16.07
N GLY A 86 1.47 10.05 16.56
CA GLY A 86 1.91 10.29 17.93
C GLY A 86 1.22 9.42 18.99
N THR A 87 0.37 8.48 18.57
CA THR A 87 -0.28 7.51 19.45
C THR A 87 -0.10 6.10 18.90
N TRP A 88 -0.68 5.82 17.73
CA TRP A 88 -0.63 4.50 17.08
C TRP A 88 0.33 4.46 15.89
N LEU A 89 0.55 5.59 15.24
CA LEU A 89 1.44 5.74 14.09
C LEU A 89 2.58 6.70 14.43
N HIS A 90 3.80 6.28 14.16
CA HIS A 90 5.01 7.03 14.49
C HIS A 90 5.91 7.17 13.26
N LEU A 91 5.78 8.27 12.54
CA LEU A 91 6.66 8.67 11.43
C LEU A 91 7.18 10.09 11.67
N SER A 92 8.36 10.38 11.11
CA SER A 92 8.85 11.75 10.96
C SER A 92 7.87 12.57 10.10
N ASP A 93 7.98 13.90 10.14
CA ASP A 93 7.12 14.74 9.30
C ASP A 93 7.38 14.52 7.80
N ASP A 94 8.64 14.34 7.42
CA ASP A 94 9.03 14.07 6.04
C ASP A 94 8.53 12.70 5.56
N ASP A 95 8.72 11.65 6.35
CA ASP A 95 8.22 10.30 6.01
C ASP A 95 6.70 10.25 5.94
N PHE A 96 6.02 10.98 6.82
CA PHE A 96 4.57 11.07 6.79
C PHE A 96 4.07 11.81 5.56
N GLU A 97 4.78 12.84 5.09
CA GLU A 97 4.44 13.54 3.85
C GLU A 97 4.56 12.62 2.64
N VAL A 98 5.58 11.75 2.61
CA VAL A 98 5.73 10.71 1.59
C VAL A 98 4.56 9.71 1.64
N LEU A 99 4.18 9.23 2.83
CA LEU A 99 2.99 8.37 3.00
C LEU A 99 1.71 9.07 2.51
N ARG A 100 1.52 10.34 2.90
CA ARG A 100 0.36 11.16 2.54
C ARG A 100 0.26 11.29 1.03
N TYR A 101 1.36 11.63 0.37
CA TYR A 101 1.43 11.75 -1.09
C TYR A 101 1.15 10.42 -1.78
N ALA A 102 1.81 9.34 -1.33
CA ALA A 102 1.63 8.01 -1.90
C ALA A 102 0.15 7.58 -1.86
N CYS A 103 -0.51 7.75 -0.71
CA CYS A 103 -1.93 7.44 -0.55
C CYS A 103 -2.82 8.35 -1.41
N GLU A 104 -2.65 9.69 -1.34
CA GLU A 104 -3.52 10.64 -2.04
C GLU A 104 -3.56 10.42 -3.56
N TRP A 105 -2.41 10.10 -4.16
CA TRP A 105 -2.24 10.12 -5.62
C TRP A 105 -2.13 8.74 -6.29
N HIS A 106 -2.29 7.63 -5.56
CA HIS A 106 -2.03 6.29 -6.14
C HIS A 106 -2.90 5.91 -7.34
N THR A 107 -4.09 6.52 -7.50
CA THR A 107 -4.96 6.27 -8.68
C THR A 107 -4.72 7.23 -9.84
N ASP A 108 -4.08 8.36 -9.60
CA ASP A 108 -3.95 9.45 -10.59
C ASP A 108 -2.51 9.59 -11.11
N GLY A 109 -1.53 9.16 -10.32
CA GLY A 109 -0.14 9.07 -10.73
C GLY A 109 0.06 7.99 -11.78
N HIS A 110 0.96 8.23 -12.74
CA HIS A 110 1.39 7.21 -13.70
C HIS A 110 2.75 6.61 -13.28
N HIS A 111 3.74 7.45 -12.99
CA HIS A 111 5.05 7.06 -12.46
C HIS A 111 5.53 8.03 -11.39
N HIS A 112 6.46 7.58 -10.55
CA HIS A 112 7.15 8.46 -9.60
C HIS A 112 8.63 8.07 -9.45
N ASP A 113 9.51 9.07 -9.36
CA ASP A 113 10.97 8.87 -9.26
C ASP A 113 11.43 8.48 -7.84
N ASP A 114 10.68 8.91 -6.81
CA ASP A 114 10.91 8.43 -5.45
C ASP A 114 10.63 6.92 -5.36
N PRO A 115 11.61 6.10 -4.96
CA PRO A 115 11.49 4.65 -4.96
C PRO A 115 10.42 4.13 -3.98
N THR A 116 10.15 4.88 -2.89
CA THR A 116 9.12 4.52 -1.91
C THR A 116 7.74 4.72 -2.49
N ILE A 117 7.46 5.91 -3.05
CA ILE A 117 6.16 6.20 -3.69
C ILE A 117 5.93 5.26 -4.88
N GLY A 118 6.94 5.08 -5.72
CA GLY A 118 6.87 4.15 -6.85
C GLY A 118 6.59 2.72 -6.41
N THR A 119 7.19 2.26 -5.32
CA THR A 119 6.94 0.92 -4.76
C THR A 119 5.51 0.77 -4.23
N CYS A 120 4.99 1.78 -3.53
CA CYS A 120 3.61 1.80 -3.07
C CYS A 120 2.63 1.62 -4.24
N TRP A 121 2.80 2.42 -5.30
CA TRP A 121 1.90 2.38 -6.45
C TRP A 121 2.03 1.07 -7.24
N ASP A 122 3.25 0.58 -7.45
CA ASP A 122 3.48 -0.71 -8.12
C ASP A 122 2.84 -1.86 -7.31
N ALA A 123 2.90 -1.82 -5.97
CA ALA A 123 2.33 -2.85 -5.11
C ALA A 123 0.81 -2.99 -5.25
N ASP A 124 0.07 -1.87 -5.36
CA ASP A 124 -1.37 -1.85 -5.62
C ASP A 124 -1.68 -2.26 -7.07
N ARG A 125 -0.95 -1.72 -8.05
CA ARG A 125 -1.13 -2.04 -9.47
C ARG A 125 -0.95 -3.52 -9.76
N LEU A 126 0.02 -4.18 -9.13
CA LEU A 126 0.23 -5.62 -9.28
C LEU A 126 -0.94 -6.46 -8.77
N ASP A 127 -1.81 -5.92 -7.91
CA ASP A 127 -3.02 -6.60 -7.45
C ASP A 127 -4.27 -6.28 -8.29
N LEU A 128 -4.15 -5.51 -9.39
CA LEU A 128 -5.28 -5.15 -10.27
C LEU A 128 -5.92 -6.35 -10.98
N ILE A 129 -5.23 -7.51 -11.03
CA ILE A 129 -5.79 -8.77 -11.52
C ILE A 129 -7.07 -9.12 -10.75
N ARG A 130 -7.18 -8.76 -9.47
CA ARG A 130 -8.40 -8.93 -8.65
C ARG A 130 -9.65 -8.29 -9.28
N CYS A 131 -9.44 -7.22 -10.06
CA CYS A 131 -10.46 -6.44 -10.74
C CYS A 131 -10.56 -6.76 -12.24
N GLY A 132 -9.85 -7.79 -12.72
CA GLY A 132 -9.86 -8.20 -14.13
C GLY A 132 -8.92 -7.39 -15.03
N THR A 133 -8.03 -6.58 -14.47
CA THR A 133 -7.04 -5.80 -15.23
C THR A 133 -5.67 -6.44 -15.11
N VAL A 134 -5.03 -6.72 -16.24
CA VAL A 134 -3.67 -7.26 -16.29
C VAL A 134 -2.68 -6.11 -16.03
N PRO A 135 -1.77 -6.20 -15.05
CA PRO A 135 -0.75 -5.19 -14.82
C PRO A 135 0.25 -5.16 -15.98
N GLU A 136 0.54 -3.98 -16.51
CA GLU A 136 1.49 -3.80 -17.62
C GLU A 136 2.73 -3.06 -17.13
N ALA A 137 3.91 -3.47 -17.59
CA ALA A 137 5.18 -2.86 -17.17
C ALA A 137 5.27 -1.38 -17.51
N GLU A 138 4.59 -0.90 -18.55
CA GLU A 138 4.57 0.53 -18.89
C GLU A 138 3.94 1.40 -17.79
N TYR A 139 3.13 0.82 -16.90
CA TYR A 139 2.53 1.53 -15.75
C TYR A 139 3.30 1.31 -14.45
N MET A 140 4.48 0.66 -14.46
CA MET A 140 5.25 0.42 -13.24
C MET A 140 6.37 1.44 -13.09
N SER A 141 6.49 2.03 -11.90
CA SER A 141 7.48 3.06 -11.56
C SER A 141 8.86 2.44 -11.34
N THR A 142 8.92 1.29 -10.67
CA THR A 142 10.17 0.63 -10.29
C THR A 142 10.63 -0.39 -11.35
N ALA A 143 11.94 -0.58 -11.46
CA ALA A 143 12.49 -1.59 -12.37
C ALA A 143 12.03 -3.00 -12.00
N PHE A 144 11.88 -3.31 -10.71
CA PHE A 144 11.41 -4.61 -10.26
C PHE A 144 9.90 -4.79 -10.44
N GLY A 145 9.10 -3.73 -10.27
CA GLY A 145 7.68 -3.75 -10.63
C GLY A 145 7.47 -4.06 -12.11
N ARG A 146 8.28 -3.43 -13.00
CA ARG A 146 8.30 -3.73 -14.44
C ARG A 146 8.60 -5.21 -14.72
N GLU A 147 9.65 -5.75 -14.11
CA GLU A 147 10.03 -7.16 -14.26
C GLU A 147 8.91 -8.13 -13.83
N ILE A 148 8.24 -7.86 -12.71
CA ILE A 148 7.13 -8.69 -12.23
C ILE A 148 5.93 -8.58 -13.17
N ALA A 149 5.61 -7.37 -13.65
CA ALA A 149 4.52 -7.15 -14.59
C ALA A 149 4.78 -7.84 -15.94
N ASP A 150 5.99 -7.74 -16.50
CA ASP A 150 6.40 -8.43 -17.73
C ASP A 150 6.31 -9.96 -17.61
N HIS A 151 6.58 -10.50 -16.42
CA HIS A 151 6.41 -11.92 -16.15
C HIS A 151 4.92 -12.33 -16.07
N GLY A 152 4.03 -11.41 -15.68
CA GLY A 152 2.58 -11.64 -15.59
C GLY A 152 2.11 -12.36 -14.33
N SER A 153 3.00 -12.64 -13.37
CA SER A 153 2.64 -13.16 -12.04
C SER A 153 3.75 -12.87 -11.03
N ILE A 154 3.37 -12.52 -9.80
CA ILE A 154 4.31 -12.33 -8.68
C ILE A 154 4.78 -13.64 -8.03
N ASP A 155 4.15 -14.78 -8.37
CA ASP A 155 4.36 -16.07 -7.73
C ASP A 155 5.82 -16.50 -7.57
N PRO A 156 6.71 -16.31 -8.58
CA PRO A 156 8.12 -16.69 -8.46
C PRO A 156 8.84 -16.00 -7.29
N TRP A 157 8.37 -14.81 -6.88
CA TRP A 157 9.01 -13.98 -5.86
C TRP A 157 8.29 -14.00 -4.51
N LEU A 158 7.25 -14.81 -4.33
CA LEU A 158 6.51 -14.89 -3.05
C LEU A 158 7.39 -15.21 -1.85
N HIS A 159 8.44 -16.01 -2.05
CA HIS A 159 9.42 -16.35 -1.02
C HIS A 159 10.18 -15.12 -0.48
N MET A 160 10.19 -14.01 -1.20
CA MET A 160 10.87 -12.76 -0.82
C MET A 160 10.03 -11.87 0.10
N ALA A 161 8.73 -12.14 0.28
CA ALA A 161 7.88 -11.34 1.16
C ALA A 161 8.32 -11.42 2.63
N GLY A 162 9.00 -12.50 3.01
CA GLY A 162 9.28 -12.86 4.40
C GLY A 162 8.00 -13.21 5.15
N GLU A 163 8.11 -13.45 6.46
CA GLU A 163 6.94 -13.75 7.29
C GLU A 163 6.07 -12.50 7.49
N ILE A 164 4.78 -12.63 7.18
CA ILE A 164 3.73 -11.64 7.46
C ILE A 164 2.85 -12.22 8.56
N SER A 165 3.14 -11.87 9.82
CA SER A 165 2.28 -12.23 10.96
C SER A 165 1.44 -11.02 11.37
N LEU A 166 0.23 -10.93 10.81
CA LEU A 166 -0.79 -9.94 11.16
C LEU A 166 -1.82 -10.54 12.13
#